data_AF-A0A1V4GWF3-F1
#
_entry.id   AF-A0A1V4GWF3-F1
#
_cell.length_a   1.000
_cell.length_b   1.000
_cell.length_c   1.000
_cell.angle_alpha   90.00
_cell.angle_beta   90.00
_cell.angle_gamma   90.00
#
_symmetry.space_group_name_H-M   'P 1'
#
loop_
_entity.id
_entity.type
_entity.pdbx_description
1 polymer ?
#
loop_
_entity_poly.entity_id
_entity_poly.type
_entity_poly.pdbx_seq_one_letter_code
_entity_poly.pdbx_strand_id
1 'polypeptide(L)'
;MNSDEYYKWLQKFEKRITSDDTFTPPAVYDIVLDYVNQYILNLDDLTVERPFYPDGDYQAHAQNYDENTVVIDNPPFSILSKIIDFYLANNIKFFLFTPSLTVFNTMRNRDCTAIIAPNNITYDNGAVVSTCFVTNLCGDVRAITAPTLYNALQALEQQKPKLPKYQYPSNILMVNNLNKLCRAGIEFSVSADESVFISQLDSQKAHKKGLFGGGLLIGDNKAKELQTKELQIKNNLINWELSDREWAIVESLGTSND
;
A
#
# COMPACT_ATOMS: atom_id res chain seq x y z
N MET A 1 -8.63 -42.91 9.44
CA MET A 1 -8.47 -41.48 9.74
C MET A 1 -9.00 -41.23 11.13
N ASN A 2 -8.16 -40.74 12.04
CA ASN A 2 -8.61 -40.25 13.35
C ASN A 2 -9.36 -38.91 13.15
N SER A 3 -10.27 -38.53 14.05
CA SER A 3 -11.07 -37.30 13.93
C SER A 3 -10.19 -36.07 13.72
N ASP A 4 -9.04 -35.96 14.40
CA ASP A 4 -8.10 -34.86 14.23
C ASP A 4 -7.48 -34.78 12.83
N GLU A 5 -7.27 -35.93 12.19
CA GLU A 5 -6.72 -36.03 10.85
C GLU A 5 -7.78 -35.67 9.80
N TYR A 6 -9.04 -36.03 10.07
CA TYR A 6 -10.21 -35.63 9.28
C TYR A 6 -10.50 -34.13 9.39
N TYR A 7 -10.43 -33.54 10.59
CA TYR A 7 -10.59 -32.09 10.80
C TYR A 7 -9.46 -31.29 10.13
N LYS A 8 -8.19 -31.74 10.25
CA LYS A 8 -7.07 -31.11 9.52
C LYS A 8 -7.17 -31.25 8.01
N TRP A 9 -7.80 -32.32 7.52
CA TRP A 9 -8.08 -32.50 6.10
C TRP A 9 -9.19 -31.58 5.62
N LEU A 10 -10.28 -31.44 6.39
CA LEU A 10 -11.38 -30.48 6.11
C LEU A 10 -10.89 -29.02 6.11
N GLN A 11 -10.00 -28.64 7.01
CA GLN A 11 -9.38 -27.30 7.03
C GLN A 11 -8.58 -26.97 5.75
N LYS A 12 -8.17 -27.96 4.95
CA LYS A 12 -7.55 -27.72 3.64
C LYS A 12 -8.56 -27.29 2.57
N PHE A 13 -9.84 -27.59 2.79
CA PHE A 13 -10.96 -27.23 1.91
C PHE A 13 -11.80 -26.06 2.45
N GLU A 14 -11.54 -25.60 3.68
CA GLU A 14 -12.04 -24.30 4.12
C GLU A 14 -11.49 -23.23 3.19
N LYS A 15 -12.41 -22.49 2.55
CA LYS A 15 -12.11 -21.39 1.63
C LYS A 15 -11.21 -20.41 2.40
N ARG A 16 -9.93 -20.34 2.03
CA ARG A 16 -9.02 -19.36 2.63
C ARG A 16 -9.61 -17.99 2.33
N ILE A 17 -9.99 -17.24 3.37
CA ILE A 17 -10.34 -15.83 3.24
C ILE A 17 -9.14 -15.16 2.59
N THR A 18 -9.29 -14.76 1.33
CA THR A 18 -8.21 -14.09 0.61
C THR A 18 -8.22 -12.62 0.99
N SER A 19 -7.18 -11.87 0.62
CA SER A 19 -7.19 -10.39 0.77
C SER A 19 -8.32 -9.71 0.00
N ASP A 20 -9.02 -10.46 -0.86
CA ASP A 20 -10.07 -9.98 -1.74
C ASP A 20 -11.48 -10.07 -1.11
N ASP A 21 -11.63 -10.80 0.01
CA ASP A 21 -12.90 -10.99 0.73
C ASP A 21 -12.95 -10.10 1.99
N THR A 22 -12.71 -8.80 1.82
CA THR A 22 -12.51 -7.91 2.98
C THR A 22 -13.32 -6.63 2.93
N PHE A 23 -14.01 -6.34 4.03
CA PHE A 23 -14.70 -5.07 4.19
C PHE A 23 -13.73 -3.94 4.50
N THR A 24 -13.93 -2.81 3.83
CA THR A 24 -13.26 -1.54 4.15
C THR A 24 -13.68 -1.07 5.55
N PRO A 25 -12.74 -0.65 6.42
CA PRO A 25 -13.09 -0.04 7.70
C PRO A 25 -14.05 1.14 7.51
N PRO A 26 -15.16 1.24 8.28
CA PRO A 26 -16.18 2.28 8.06
C PRO A 26 -15.61 3.70 8.01
N ALA A 27 -14.75 4.07 8.96
CA ALA A 27 -14.12 5.40 9.00
C ALA A 27 -13.24 5.71 7.77
N VAL A 28 -12.66 4.69 7.14
CA VAL A 28 -11.91 4.86 5.87
C VAL A 28 -12.90 5.09 4.73
N TYR A 29 -13.97 4.31 4.69
CA TYR A 29 -15.00 4.43 3.65
C TYR A 29 -15.68 5.80 3.71
N ASP A 30 -16.05 6.29 4.90
CA ASP A 30 -16.68 7.60 5.09
C ASP A 30 -15.80 8.75 4.56
N ILE A 31 -14.49 8.71 4.84
CA ILE A 31 -13.53 9.70 4.31
C ILE A 31 -13.47 9.67 2.77
N VAL A 32 -13.51 8.47 2.18
CA VAL A 32 -13.51 8.32 0.72
C VAL A 32 -14.81 8.83 0.12
N LEU A 33 -15.95 8.51 0.73
CA LEU A 33 -17.27 8.98 0.31
C LEU A 33 -17.34 10.51 0.33
N ASP A 34 -16.90 11.14 1.42
CA ASP A 34 -16.83 12.60 1.57
C ASP A 34 -15.94 13.23 0.50
N TYR A 35 -14.78 12.61 0.22
CA TYR A 35 -13.88 13.10 -0.82
C TYR A 35 -14.50 13.02 -2.22
N VAL A 36 -15.15 11.90 -2.56
CA VAL A 36 -15.84 11.76 -3.85
C VAL A 36 -16.91 12.83 -3.97
N ASN A 37 -17.75 13.00 -2.94
CA ASN A 37 -18.82 13.98 -2.94
C ASN A 37 -18.33 15.42 -3.15
N GLN A 38 -17.23 15.79 -2.50
CA GLN A 38 -16.71 17.16 -2.53
C GLN A 38 -15.89 17.50 -3.77
N TYR A 39 -15.13 16.53 -4.31
CA TYR A 39 -14.07 16.82 -5.30
C TYR A 39 -14.23 16.10 -6.63
N ILE A 40 -15.05 15.04 -6.70
CA ILE A 40 -15.15 14.19 -7.89
C ILE A 40 -16.54 14.27 -8.51
N LEU A 41 -17.59 14.00 -7.73
CA LEU A 41 -18.96 13.90 -8.20
C LEU A 41 -19.92 14.15 -7.03
N ASN A 42 -20.84 15.11 -7.15
CA ASN A 42 -21.90 15.30 -6.16
C ASN A 42 -22.78 14.03 -6.09
N LEU A 43 -22.99 13.53 -4.88
CA LEU A 43 -23.72 12.30 -4.59
C LEU A 43 -25.18 12.52 -4.15
N ASP A 44 -25.64 13.77 -3.97
CA ASP A 44 -26.97 14.08 -3.40
C ASP A 44 -28.14 13.36 -4.11
N ASP A 45 -28.08 13.27 -5.44
CA ASP A 45 -29.10 12.63 -6.29
C ASP A 45 -28.67 11.25 -6.82
N LEU A 46 -27.57 10.69 -6.29
CA LEU A 46 -27.01 9.41 -6.75
C LEU A 46 -27.22 8.30 -5.74
N THR A 47 -27.47 7.10 -6.26
CA THR A 47 -27.45 5.86 -5.49
C THR A 47 -26.03 5.31 -5.47
N VAL A 48 -25.44 5.24 -4.27
CA VAL A 48 -24.10 4.68 -4.07
C VAL A 48 -24.19 3.19 -3.83
N GLU A 49 -23.58 2.40 -4.71
CA GLU A 49 -23.63 0.95 -4.68
C GLU A 49 -22.32 0.32 -4.20
N ARG A 50 -22.46 -0.78 -3.45
CA ARG A 50 -21.34 -1.54 -2.85
C ARG A 50 -21.47 -3.04 -3.14
N PRO A 51 -21.22 -3.46 -4.39
CA PRO A 51 -21.53 -4.81 -4.84
C PRO A 51 -20.47 -5.86 -4.44
N PHE A 52 -19.36 -5.46 -3.82
CA PHE A 52 -18.25 -6.39 -3.52
C PHE A 52 -18.38 -6.92 -2.10
N TYR A 53 -18.97 -8.10 -2.00
CA TYR A 53 -19.07 -8.87 -0.77
C TYR A 53 -18.81 -10.36 -1.07
N PRO A 54 -18.47 -11.17 -0.06
CA PRO A 54 -18.20 -12.59 -0.26
C PRO A 54 -19.32 -13.30 -1.02
N ASP A 55 -18.95 -14.05 -2.06
CA ASP A 55 -19.85 -14.77 -2.96
C ASP A 55 -20.85 -13.89 -3.75
N GLY A 56 -20.63 -12.56 -3.76
CA GLY A 56 -21.40 -11.61 -4.56
C GLY A 56 -21.09 -11.68 -6.06
N ASP A 57 -22.11 -11.48 -6.88
CA ASP A 57 -21.99 -11.32 -8.33
C ASP A 57 -22.24 -9.86 -8.71
N TYR A 58 -21.14 -9.11 -8.88
CA TYR A 58 -21.20 -7.69 -9.24
C TYR A 58 -21.84 -7.44 -10.61
N GLN A 59 -21.85 -8.43 -11.51
CA GLN A 59 -22.48 -8.30 -12.83
C GLN A 59 -24.00 -8.47 -12.73
N ALA A 60 -24.46 -9.45 -11.96
CA ALA A 60 -25.88 -9.61 -11.65
C ALA A 60 -26.41 -8.40 -10.86
N HIS A 61 -25.63 -7.91 -9.89
CA HIS A 61 -25.98 -6.70 -9.13
C HIS A 61 -26.14 -5.47 -10.03
N ALA A 62 -25.29 -5.35 -11.05
CA ALA A 62 -25.33 -4.23 -12.00
C ALA A 62 -26.57 -4.18 -12.88
N GLN A 63 -27.39 -5.23 -12.93
CA GLN A 63 -28.66 -5.23 -13.68
C GLN A 63 -29.70 -4.25 -13.10
N ASN A 64 -29.52 -3.85 -11.83
CA ASN A 64 -30.39 -2.88 -11.17
C ASN A 64 -29.85 -1.44 -11.26
N TYR A 65 -28.72 -1.21 -11.92
CA TYR A 65 -28.12 0.11 -12.02
C TYR A 65 -28.80 0.96 -13.08
N ASP A 66 -28.93 2.24 -12.79
CA ASP A 66 -29.44 3.27 -13.68
C ASP A 66 -28.40 4.39 -13.88
N GLU A 67 -28.77 5.44 -14.61
CA GLU A 67 -27.90 6.60 -14.84
C GLU A 67 -27.53 7.36 -13.57
N ASN A 68 -28.29 7.19 -12.49
CA ASN A 68 -28.07 7.82 -11.19
C ASN A 68 -27.32 6.90 -10.23
N THR A 69 -26.77 5.78 -10.71
CA THR A 69 -26.01 4.84 -9.89
C THR A 69 -24.51 5.09 -10.02
N VAL A 70 -23.79 5.04 -8.89
CA VAL A 70 -22.32 5.07 -8.84
C VAL A 70 -21.80 4.00 -7.89
N VAL A 71 -20.79 3.25 -8.33
CA VAL A 71 -20.13 2.25 -7.50
C VAL A 71 -18.95 2.90 -6.77
N ILE A 72 -19.01 2.98 -5.45
CA ILE A 72 -17.90 3.44 -4.61
C ILE A 72 -17.60 2.30 -3.64
N ASP A 73 -16.59 1.48 -3.92
CA ASP A 73 -16.38 0.28 -3.11
C ASP A 73 -14.98 -0.33 -3.26
N ASN A 74 -14.67 -1.30 -2.40
CA ASN A 74 -13.41 -2.04 -2.39
C ASN A 74 -13.55 -3.39 -3.12
N PRO A 75 -13.12 -3.47 -4.39
CA PRO A 75 -13.26 -4.69 -5.17
C PRO A 75 -12.21 -5.75 -4.79
N PRO A 76 -12.47 -7.03 -5.12
CA PRO A 76 -11.44 -8.06 -5.11
C PRO A 76 -10.31 -7.68 -6.08
N PHE A 77 -9.10 -7.45 -5.55
CA PHE A 77 -8.00 -6.90 -6.34
C PHE A 77 -7.49 -7.86 -7.42
N SER A 78 -7.62 -9.18 -7.23
CA SER A 78 -7.21 -10.18 -8.23
C SER A 78 -7.99 -10.11 -9.55
N ILE A 79 -9.21 -9.56 -9.55
CA ILE A 79 -10.06 -9.44 -10.74
C ILE A 79 -10.42 -7.99 -11.08
N LEU A 80 -9.77 -7.01 -10.44
CA LEU A 80 -10.07 -5.59 -10.59
C LEU A 80 -10.04 -5.11 -12.06
N SER A 81 -9.09 -5.59 -12.85
CA SER A 81 -9.01 -5.27 -14.28
C SER A 81 -10.27 -5.69 -15.05
N LYS A 82 -10.82 -6.88 -14.74
CA LYS A 82 -12.07 -7.38 -15.35
C LYS A 82 -13.29 -6.59 -14.89
N ILE A 83 -13.31 -6.18 -13.62
CA ILE A 83 -14.37 -5.33 -13.07
C ILE A 83 -14.39 -3.98 -13.80
N ILE A 84 -13.23 -3.35 -13.97
CA ILE A 84 -13.13 -2.07 -14.69
C ILE A 84 -13.56 -2.24 -16.15
N ASP A 85 -13.11 -3.30 -16.83
CA ASP A 85 -13.53 -3.57 -18.22
C ASP A 85 -15.05 -3.69 -18.33
N PHE A 86 -15.68 -4.41 -17.40
CA PHE A 86 -17.13 -4.55 -17.36
C PHE A 86 -17.83 -3.21 -17.07
N TYR A 87 -17.36 -2.42 -16.10
CA TYR A 87 -17.96 -1.13 -15.78
C TYR A 87 -17.82 -0.12 -16.92
N LEU A 88 -16.66 -0.06 -17.58
CA LEU A 88 -16.46 0.80 -18.75
C LEU A 88 -17.37 0.37 -19.91
N ALA A 89 -17.46 -0.93 -20.22
CA ALA A 89 -18.29 -1.44 -21.30
C ALA A 89 -19.79 -1.18 -21.10
N ASN A 90 -20.24 -1.04 -19.84
CA ASN A 90 -21.63 -0.80 -19.48
C ASN A 90 -21.91 0.65 -19.04
N ASN A 91 -20.96 1.57 -19.22
CA ASN A 91 -21.07 2.97 -18.79
C ASN A 91 -21.42 3.16 -17.30
N ILE A 92 -20.94 2.26 -16.44
CA ILE A 92 -21.16 2.33 -14.99
C ILE A 92 -20.18 3.34 -14.40
N LYS A 93 -20.69 4.31 -13.65
CA LYS A 93 -19.89 5.28 -12.88
C LYS A 93 -19.21 4.57 -11.73
N PHE A 94 -17.90 4.74 -11.54
CA PHE A 94 -17.21 4.10 -10.43
C PHE A 94 -16.07 4.93 -9.82
N PHE A 95 -15.82 4.70 -8.53
CA PHE A 95 -14.63 5.10 -7.78
C PHE A 95 -14.19 3.92 -6.91
N LEU A 96 -13.19 3.17 -7.36
CA LEU A 96 -12.80 1.89 -6.78
C LEU A 96 -11.47 1.98 -6.03
N PHE A 97 -11.36 1.24 -4.93
CA PHE A 97 -10.10 1.06 -4.21
C PHE A 97 -9.15 0.18 -5.06
N THR A 98 -7.84 0.44 -4.99
CA THR A 98 -6.85 -0.32 -5.75
C THR A 98 -5.47 -0.33 -5.07
N PRO A 99 -4.65 -1.38 -5.23
CA PRO A 99 -3.28 -1.37 -4.71
C PRO A 99 -2.43 -0.26 -5.35
N SER A 100 -1.81 0.56 -4.51
CA SER A 100 -1.12 1.78 -4.93
C SER A 100 0.03 1.55 -5.91
N LEU A 101 0.81 0.49 -5.68
CA LEU A 101 2.00 0.19 -6.47
C LEU A 101 1.69 -0.37 -7.86
N THR A 102 0.51 -0.96 -8.06
CA THR A 102 0.15 -1.63 -9.32
C THR A 102 -0.96 -0.91 -10.07
N VAL A 103 -1.39 0.28 -9.63
CA VAL A 103 -2.51 1.02 -10.22
C VAL A 103 -2.36 1.23 -11.73
N PHE A 104 -1.15 1.57 -12.21
CA PHE A 104 -0.91 1.74 -13.65
C PHE A 104 -1.03 0.45 -14.46
N ASN A 105 -0.71 -0.69 -13.87
CA ASN A 105 -0.94 -1.98 -14.51
C ASN A 105 -2.43 -2.32 -14.53
N THR A 106 -3.14 -2.03 -13.44
CA THR A 106 -4.60 -2.20 -13.35
C THR A 106 -5.33 -1.40 -14.44
N MET A 107 -4.95 -0.13 -14.66
CA MET A 107 -5.58 0.74 -15.67
C MET A 107 -5.00 0.59 -17.09
N ARG A 108 -4.08 -0.35 -17.32
CA ARG A 108 -3.47 -0.54 -18.64
C ARG A 108 -4.55 -0.68 -19.72
N ASN A 109 -4.51 0.19 -20.72
CA ASN A 109 -5.44 0.24 -21.86
C ASN A 109 -6.92 0.46 -21.47
N ARG A 110 -7.20 1.11 -20.33
CA ARG A 110 -8.56 1.39 -19.85
C ARG A 110 -8.75 2.88 -19.68
N ASP A 111 -9.88 3.42 -20.11
CA ASP A 111 -10.22 4.84 -19.98
C ASP A 111 -10.70 5.20 -18.58
N CYS A 112 -9.73 5.23 -17.67
CA CYS A 112 -9.91 5.63 -16.29
C CYS A 112 -8.71 6.44 -15.79
N THR A 113 -8.87 6.97 -14.59
CA THR A 113 -7.97 7.88 -13.89
C THR A 113 -7.47 7.22 -12.61
N ALA A 114 -6.16 7.24 -12.39
CA ALA A 114 -5.57 6.90 -11.10
C ALA A 114 -5.62 8.10 -10.14
N ILE A 115 -6.21 7.92 -8.96
CA ILE A 115 -6.24 8.91 -7.87
C ILE A 115 -5.19 8.52 -6.83
N ILE A 116 -4.09 9.26 -6.80
CA ILE A 116 -2.91 8.96 -5.96
C ILE A 116 -3.07 9.61 -4.58
N ALA A 117 -3.50 8.80 -3.62
CA ALA A 117 -3.56 9.13 -2.19
C ALA A 117 -3.15 7.92 -1.32
N PRO A 118 -1.91 7.40 -1.47
CA PRO A 118 -1.52 6.11 -0.93
C PRO A 118 -1.54 6.09 0.60
N ASN A 119 -2.35 5.23 1.21
CA ASN A 119 -2.36 4.99 2.65
C ASN A 119 -2.35 3.50 2.96
N ASN A 120 -1.73 3.11 4.07
CA ASN A 120 -1.78 1.72 4.54
C ASN A 120 -3.12 1.48 5.24
N ILE A 121 -4.02 0.77 4.58
CA ILE A 121 -5.32 0.41 5.13
C ILE A 121 -5.21 -0.99 5.71
N THR A 122 -5.60 -1.14 6.97
CA THR A 122 -5.79 -2.45 7.61
C THR A 122 -7.22 -2.88 7.39
N TYR A 123 -7.43 -3.90 6.58
CA TYR A 123 -8.74 -4.48 6.30
C TYR A 123 -9.18 -5.43 7.43
N ASP A 124 -10.46 -5.82 7.43
CA ASP A 124 -11.07 -6.65 8.47
C ASP A 124 -10.38 -8.01 8.70
N ASN A 125 -9.82 -8.61 7.66
CA ASN A 125 -9.03 -9.84 7.74
C ASN A 125 -7.59 -9.62 8.26
N GLY A 126 -7.24 -8.39 8.63
CA GLY A 126 -5.91 -8.01 9.13
C GLY A 126 -4.88 -7.72 8.05
N ALA A 127 -5.21 -7.86 6.76
CA ALA A 127 -4.32 -7.50 5.67
C ALA A 127 -4.04 -5.99 5.71
N VAL A 128 -2.76 -5.62 5.58
CA VAL A 128 -2.34 -4.22 5.45
C VAL A 128 -1.90 -4.00 4.01
N VAL A 129 -2.68 -3.22 3.26
CA VAL A 129 -2.39 -2.92 1.85
C VAL A 129 -2.19 -1.42 1.70
N SER A 130 -1.17 -1.03 0.95
CA SER A 130 -1.03 0.35 0.50
C SER A 130 -2.04 0.59 -0.63
N THR A 131 -3.05 1.38 -0.35
CA THR A 131 -4.21 1.54 -1.22
C THR A 131 -4.33 2.97 -1.73
N CYS A 132 -4.68 3.11 -3.00
CA CYS A 132 -5.16 4.34 -3.62
C CYS A 132 -6.46 4.05 -4.39
N PHE A 133 -6.82 4.84 -5.41
CA PHE A 133 -8.11 4.70 -6.08
C PHE A 133 -8.01 4.81 -7.61
N VAL A 134 -9.03 4.28 -8.30
CA VAL A 134 -9.21 4.35 -9.74
C VAL A 134 -10.66 4.69 -10.08
N THR A 135 -10.89 5.57 -11.06
CA THR A 135 -12.23 6.08 -11.39
C THR A 135 -12.37 6.41 -12.87
N ASN A 136 -13.57 6.33 -13.45
CA ASN A 136 -13.88 6.86 -14.79
C ASN A 136 -14.52 8.26 -14.75
N LEU A 137 -14.50 8.94 -13.61
CA LEU A 137 -15.25 10.18 -13.38
C LEU A 137 -14.44 11.47 -13.66
N CYS A 138 -13.18 11.36 -14.10
CA CYS A 138 -12.31 12.52 -14.33
C CYS A 138 -11.96 12.77 -15.81
N GLY A 139 -12.78 12.28 -16.75
CA GLY A 139 -12.61 12.50 -18.19
C GLY A 139 -11.25 12.01 -18.70
N ASP A 140 -10.55 12.86 -19.47
CA ASP A 140 -9.29 12.50 -20.15
C ASP A 140 -8.06 12.46 -19.22
N VAL A 141 -8.25 12.72 -17.94
CA VAL A 141 -7.16 12.74 -16.96
C VAL A 141 -6.71 11.31 -16.66
N ARG A 142 -5.42 11.00 -16.86
CA ARG A 142 -4.88 9.65 -16.59
C ARG A 142 -4.45 9.42 -15.15
N ALA A 143 -3.88 10.41 -14.48
CA ALA A 143 -3.45 10.29 -13.10
C ALA A 143 -3.43 11.65 -12.41
N ILE A 144 -3.92 11.72 -11.17
CA ILE A 144 -3.87 12.91 -10.32
C ILE A 144 -3.52 12.57 -8.89
N THR A 145 -2.80 13.47 -8.22
CA THR A 145 -2.56 13.39 -6.78
C THR A 145 -3.74 13.97 -6.01
N ALA A 146 -4.13 13.31 -4.90
CA ALA A 146 -5.21 13.76 -4.02
C ALA A 146 -4.69 13.99 -2.59
N PRO A 147 -3.94 15.08 -2.34
CA PRO A 147 -3.34 15.36 -1.03
C PRO A 147 -4.38 15.54 0.08
N THR A 148 -5.56 16.10 -0.24
CA THR A 148 -6.67 16.25 0.72
C THR A 148 -7.15 14.89 1.23
N LEU A 149 -7.41 13.94 0.32
CA LEU A 149 -7.78 12.57 0.67
C LEU A 149 -6.67 11.86 1.45
N TYR A 150 -5.42 12.02 0.99
CA TYR A 150 -4.25 11.44 1.66
C TYR A 150 -4.14 11.89 3.12
N ASN A 151 -4.26 13.20 3.37
CA ASN A 151 -4.14 13.77 4.72
C ASN A 151 -5.29 13.33 5.63
N ALA A 152 -6.52 13.27 5.10
CA ALA A 152 -7.68 12.80 5.85
C ALA A 152 -7.53 11.34 6.30
N LEU A 153 -7.11 10.46 5.37
CA LEU A 153 -6.83 9.06 5.68
C LEU A 153 -5.65 8.89 6.65
N GLN A 154 -4.59 9.71 6.49
CA GLN A 154 -3.44 9.67 7.39
C GLN A 154 -3.81 10.11 8.81
N ALA A 155 -4.69 11.10 8.98
CA ALA A 155 -5.15 11.55 10.29
C ALA A 155 -5.82 10.42 11.07
N LEU A 156 -6.57 9.54 10.39
CA LEU A 156 -7.16 8.34 10.99
C LEU A 156 -6.09 7.36 11.52
N GLU A 157 -4.98 7.19 10.80
CA GLU A 157 -3.85 6.38 11.26
C GLU A 157 -3.13 7.03 12.47
N GLN A 158 -3.01 8.36 12.49
CA GLN A 158 -2.35 9.10 13.58
C GLN A 158 -3.12 9.04 14.91
N GLN A 159 -4.42 8.77 14.89
CA GLN A 159 -5.19 8.52 16.11
C GLN A 159 -4.81 7.20 16.80
N LYS A 160 -4.13 6.27 16.11
CA LYS A 160 -3.59 5.06 16.73
C LYS A 160 -2.36 5.43 17.57
N PRO A 161 -2.24 4.94 18.83
CA PRO A 161 -1.09 5.26 19.67
C PRO A 161 0.20 4.78 19.01
N LYS A 162 1.01 5.72 18.52
CA LYS A 162 2.32 5.39 17.94
C LYS A 162 3.32 5.17 19.08
N LEU A 163 3.95 4.00 19.07
CA LEU A 163 5.14 3.80 19.89
C LEU A 163 6.23 4.79 19.44
N PRO A 164 6.97 5.40 20.38
CA PRO A 164 8.04 6.33 20.03
C PRO A 164 9.08 5.64 19.14
N LYS A 165 9.46 6.30 18.04
CA LYS A 165 10.62 5.90 17.24
C LYS A 165 11.87 6.48 17.90
N TYR A 166 12.85 5.63 18.18
CA TYR A 166 14.12 6.05 18.74
C TYR A 166 15.20 6.08 17.65
N GLN A 167 16.00 7.15 17.65
CA GLN A 167 17.24 7.22 16.90
C GLN A 167 18.38 6.98 17.88
N TYR A 168 19.20 5.99 17.58
CA TYR A 168 20.37 5.66 18.40
C TYR A 168 21.64 6.27 17.78
N PRO A 169 22.68 6.57 18.60
CA PRO A 169 24.01 6.88 18.10
C PRO A 169 24.53 5.79 17.16
N SER A 170 25.41 6.17 16.23
CA SER A 170 26.00 5.26 15.24
C SER A 170 26.76 4.08 15.84
N ASN A 171 27.22 4.22 17.07
CA ASN A 171 27.93 3.20 17.82
C ASN A 171 27.00 2.14 18.43
N ILE A 172 25.69 2.25 18.22
CA ILE A 172 24.71 1.26 18.67
C ILE A 172 24.33 0.39 17.49
N LEU A 173 24.86 -0.82 17.48
CA LEU A 173 24.50 -1.85 16.51
C LEU A 173 23.29 -2.64 17.03
N MET A 174 22.14 -2.43 16.41
CA MET A 174 20.93 -3.23 16.65
C MET A 174 20.84 -4.36 15.62
N VAL A 175 20.15 -5.45 15.96
CA VAL A 175 19.91 -6.58 15.04
C VAL A 175 19.26 -6.12 13.72
N ASN A 176 18.43 -5.07 13.76
CA ASN A 176 17.79 -4.52 12.57
C ASN A 176 18.78 -3.88 11.58
N ASN A 177 19.94 -3.37 12.03
CA ASN A 177 20.99 -2.92 11.13
C ASN A 177 21.57 -4.12 10.35
N LEU A 178 21.88 -5.22 11.05
CA LEU A 178 22.40 -6.45 10.43
C LEU A 178 21.40 -7.08 9.48
N ASN A 179 20.11 -7.10 9.83
CA ASN A 179 19.04 -7.60 8.96
C ASN A 179 18.97 -6.82 7.63
N LYS A 180 19.19 -5.49 7.66
CA LYS A 180 19.22 -4.67 6.44
C LYS A 180 20.42 -5.03 5.56
N LEU A 181 21.61 -5.15 6.15
CA LEU A 181 22.83 -5.50 5.41
C LEU A 181 22.72 -6.91 4.79
N CYS A 182 22.27 -7.90 5.57
CA CYS A 182 22.09 -9.28 5.13
C CYS A 182 21.10 -9.36 3.94
N ARG A 183 19.95 -8.68 4.03
CA ARG A 183 18.98 -8.62 2.92
C ARG A 183 19.53 -7.95 1.66
N ALA A 184 20.48 -7.02 1.82
CA ALA A 184 21.16 -6.38 0.71
C ALA A 184 22.35 -7.20 0.16
N GLY A 185 22.62 -8.39 0.70
CA GLY A 185 23.79 -9.21 0.32
C GLY A 185 25.13 -8.62 0.75
N ILE A 186 25.12 -7.73 1.75
CA ILE A 186 26.32 -7.06 2.25
C ILE A 186 26.83 -7.78 3.48
N GLU A 187 28.07 -8.28 3.39
CA GLU A 187 28.78 -8.84 4.54
C GLU A 187 29.23 -7.75 5.51
N PHE A 188 29.02 -8.01 6.80
CA PHE A 188 29.47 -7.17 7.90
C PHE A 188 29.65 -8.03 9.14
N SER A 189 30.76 -7.81 9.85
CA SER A 189 31.10 -8.51 11.08
C SER A 189 31.73 -7.55 12.09
N VAL A 190 31.52 -7.88 13.37
CA VAL A 190 32.12 -7.19 14.51
C VAL A 190 32.68 -8.26 15.43
N SER A 191 33.93 -8.11 15.85
CA SER A 191 34.56 -9.06 16.76
C SER A 191 34.18 -8.79 18.21
N ALA A 192 34.46 -9.77 19.08
CA ALA A 192 34.14 -9.68 20.51
C ALA A 192 34.96 -8.60 21.24
N ASP A 193 36.17 -8.29 20.78
CA ASP A 193 37.02 -7.22 21.32
C ASP A 193 36.63 -5.82 20.83
N GLU A 194 35.84 -5.73 19.76
CA GLU A 194 35.35 -4.46 19.20
C GLU A 194 33.91 -4.12 19.66
N SER A 195 33.31 -4.95 20.50
CA SER A 195 31.92 -4.79 20.93
C SER A 195 31.62 -5.18 22.35
N VAL A 196 30.62 -4.52 22.95
CA VAL A 196 30.10 -4.86 24.28
C VAL A 196 28.59 -4.90 24.22
N PHE A 197 27.99 -5.96 24.77
CA PHE A 197 26.54 -6.04 24.90
C PHE A 197 26.01 -4.98 25.87
N ILE A 198 24.93 -4.31 25.46
CA ILE A 198 24.20 -3.35 26.27
C ILE A 198 22.69 -3.59 26.15
N SER A 199 21.98 -3.55 27.27
CA SER A 199 20.52 -3.62 27.30
C SER A 199 19.86 -2.23 27.30
N GLN A 200 20.62 -1.18 27.62
CA GLN A 200 20.14 0.20 27.70
C GLN A 200 21.31 1.19 27.64
N LEU A 201 21.05 2.41 27.18
CA LEU A 201 21.97 3.54 27.34
C LEU A 201 21.81 4.19 28.71
N ASP A 202 22.88 4.81 29.23
CA ASP A 202 22.79 5.57 30.49
C ASP A 202 21.78 6.72 30.41
N SER A 203 21.69 7.40 29.27
CA SER A 203 20.67 8.42 29.01
C SER A 203 19.24 7.88 29.06
N GLN A 204 19.03 6.57 28.84
CA GLN A 204 17.70 5.95 28.92
C GLN A 204 17.28 5.57 30.34
N LYS A 205 18.23 5.48 31.29
CA LYS A 205 17.95 5.09 32.69
C LYS A 205 16.96 6.02 33.36
N ALA A 206 17.14 7.33 33.21
CA ALA A 206 16.26 8.35 33.77
C ALA A 206 14.81 8.23 33.24
N HIS A 207 14.64 7.67 32.04
CA HIS A 207 13.35 7.47 31.39
C HIS A 207 12.78 6.06 31.56
N LYS A 208 13.47 5.17 32.30
CA LYS A 208 13.11 3.75 32.45
C LYS A 208 12.88 3.06 31.09
N LYS A 209 13.72 3.38 30.11
CA LYS A 209 13.71 2.78 28.76
C LYS A 209 14.96 1.93 28.56
N GLY A 210 14.92 1.08 27.53
CA GLY A 210 16.07 0.28 27.11
C GLY A 210 16.02 -0.02 25.62
N LEU A 211 17.06 -0.70 25.15
CA LEU A 211 17.14 -1.21 23.78
C LEU A 211 16.26 -2.45 23.67
N PHE A 212 15.28 -2.42 22.77
CA PHE A 212 14.39 -3.57 22.55
C PHE A 212 15.20 -4.77 22.03
N GLY A 213 15.28 -5.84 22.82
CA GLY A 213 16.12 -7.01 22.54
C GLY A 213 17.61 -6.82 22.81
N GLY A 214 18.03 -5.68 23.37
CA GLY A 214 19.44 -5.32 23.53
C GLY A 214 20.13 -4.91 22.23
N GLY A 215 21.41 -4.57 22.33
CA GLY A 215 22.27 -4.22 21.21
C GLY A 215 23.75 -4.33 21.56
N LEU A 216 24.62 -4.06 20.58
CA LEU A 216 26.07 -3.99 20.80
C LEU A 216 26.51 -2.53 20.73
N LEU A 217 27.27 -2.10 21.73
CA LEU A 217 28.08 -0.90 21.64
C LEU A 217 29.35 -1.25 20.87
N ILE A 218 29.61 -0.54 19.78
CA ILE A 218 30.75 -0.80 18.87
C ILE A 218 31.68 0.42 18.77
N GLY A 219 32.96 0.15 18.52
CA GLY A 219 33.96 1.21 18.34
C GLY A 219 33.71 2.09 17.09
N ASP A 220 34.26 3.31 17.08
CA ASP A 220 34.03 4.31 16.02
C ASP A 220 34.41 3.82 14.63
N ASN A 221 35.48 3.02 14.51
CA ASN A 221 35.89 2.45 13.23
C ASN A 221 34.80 1.54 12.66
N LYS A 222 34.22 0.67 13.49
CA LYS A 222 33.11 -0.21 13.09
C LYS A 222 31.81 0.54 12.85
N ALA A 223 31.54 1.60 13.63
CA ALA A 223 30.39 2.46 13.38
C ALA A 223 30.48 3.16 12.00
N LYS A 224 31.67 3.64 11.61
CA LYS A 224 31.92 4.24 10.28
C LYS A 224 31.80 3.21 9.15
N GLU A 225 32.34 2.01 9.36
CA GLU A 225 32.17 0.89 8.42
C GLU A 225 30.68 0.59 8.22
N LEU A 226 29.93 0.42 9.31
CA LEU A 226 28.48 0.18 9.30
C LEU A 226 27.74 1.24 8.50
N GLN A 227 28.01 2.53 8.74
CA GLN A 227 27.40 3.63 7.99
C GLN A 227 27.73 3.56 6.50
N THR A 228 28.98 3.28 6.15
CA THR A 228 29.42 3.17 4.75
C THR A 228 28.67 2.06 4.03
N LYS A 229 28.52 0.90 4.68
CA LYS A 229 27.74 -0.23 4.18
C LYS A 229 26.25 0.10 4.06
N GLU A 230 25.66 0.80 5.03
CA GLU A 230 24.27 1.25 4.96
C GLU A 230 24.04 2.29 3.84
N LEU A 231 25.02 3.15 3.54
CA LEU A 231 24.99 4.08 2.41
C LEU A 231 25.08 3.35 1.07
N GLN A 232 25.88 2.28 0.98
CA GLN A 232 25.96 1.44 -0.21
C GLN A 232 24.58 0.88 -0.61
N ILE A 233 23.76 0.47 0.38
CA ILE A 233 22.37 0.02 0.12
C ILE A 233 21.54 1.10 -0.57
N LYS A 234 21.69 2.36 -0.14
CA LYS A 234 20.87 3.48 -0.64
C LYS A 234 21.24 3.90 -2.06
N ASN A 235 22.44 3.58 -2.52
CA ASN A 235 23.00 4.09 -3.77
C ASN A 235 23.01 3.07 -4.92
N ASN A 236 22.35 1.91 -4.78
CA ASN A 236 22.15 0.95 -5.87
C ASN A 236 21.08 1.45 -6.86
N LEU A 237 21.39 2.55 -7.55
CA LEU A 237 20.59 3.09 -8.63
C LEU A 237 21.01 2.42 -9.94
N ILE A 238 20.13 1.62 -10.52
CA ILE A 238 20.25 1.20 -11.92
C ILE A 238 19.57 2.28 -12.74
N ASN A 239 20.35 3.03 -13.51
CA ASN A 239 19.81 3.99 -14.47
C ASN A 239 19.42 3.23 -15.74
N TRP A 240 18.17 3.43 -16.17
CA TRP A 240 17.65 2.89 -17.42
C TRP A 240 17.52 4.02 -18.42
N GLU A 241 17.92 3.78 -19.66
CA GLU A 241 17.79 4.73 -20.77
C GLU A 241 16.58 4.39 -21.63
N LEU A 242 15.93 5.40 -22.20
CA LEU A 242 14.89 5.20 -23.20
C LEU A 242 15.53 4.75 -24.52
N SER A 243 14.95 3.72 -25.13
CA SER A 243 15.30 3.28 -26.47
C SER A 243 14.82 4.28 -27.55
N ASP A 244 15.39 4.20 -28.76
CA ASP A 244 14.96 5.02 -29.90
C ASP A 244 13.44 4.95 -30.15
N ARG A 245 12.87 3.74 -30.00
CA ARG A 245 11.42 3.51 -30.12
C ARG A 245 10.62 4.31 -29.08
N GLU A 246 11.13 4.40 -27.85
CA GLU A 246 10.45 5.11 -26.76
C GLU A 246 10.60 6.62 -26.91
N TRP A 247 11.75 7.12 -27.37
CA TRP A 247 11.91 8.53 -27.74
C TRP A 247 10.95 8.93 -28.85
N ALA A 248 10.77 8.11 -29.89
CA ALA A 248 9.78 8.37 -30.93
C ALA A 248 8.35 8.44 -30.38
N ILE A 249 8.01 7.63 -29.36
CA ILE A 249 6.74 7.76 -28.64
C ILE A 249 6.68 9.12 -27.94
N VAL A 250 7.70 9.51 -27.17
CA VAL A 250 7.75 10.81 -26.47
C VAL A 250 7.55 11.97 -27.44
N GLU A 251 8.21 11.95 -28.60
CA GLU A 251 8.10 12.99 -29.64
C GLU A 251 6.68 13.11 -30.23
N SER A 252 5.91 12.02 -30.22
CA SER A 252 4.51 12.00 -30.70
C SER A 252 3.47 12.44 -29.66
N LEU A 253 3.85 12.56 -28.39
CA LEU A 253 2.92 12.93 -27.32
C LEU A 253 2.64 14.44 -27.34
N GLY A 254 1.36 14.83 -27.26
CA GLY A 254 0.93 16.23 -27.22
C GLY A 254 0.91 16.93 -28.58
N THR A 255 1.36 16.27 -29.66
CA THR A 255 1.15 16.73 -31.04
C THR A 255 -0.20 16.25 -31.55
N SER A 256 -1.28 16.85 -31.04
CA SER A 256 -2.53 16.86 -31.80
C SER A 256 -2.31 17.78 -33.00
N ASN A 257 -2.34 17.21 -34.21
CA ASN A 257 -2.63 18.03 -35.38
C ASN A 257 -4.03 18.63 -35.15
N ASP A 258 -4.12 19.95 -35.17
CA ASP A 258 -5.37 20.68 -35.38
C ASP A 258 -6.13 20.15 -36.61
#